data_AF-A0A8E0WSQ5-F1
#
_entry.id   AF-A0A8E0WSQ5-F1
#
_cell.length_a   1.000
_cell.length_b   1.000
_cell.length_c   1.000
_cell.angle_alpha   90.00
_cell.angle_beta   90.00
_cell.angle_gamma   90.00
#
_symmetry.space_group_name_H-M   'P 1'
#
loop_
_entity.id
_entity.type
_entity.pdbx_description
1 polymer ?
#
loop_
_entity_poly.entity_id
_entity_poly.type
_entity_poly.pdbx_seq_one_letter_code
_entity_poly.pdbx_strand_id
1 'polypeptide(L)'
;MEAVPHPYVDHRFGAPAGWDEARDGFCGVLEVHLTTLAGHPAFESLWKPSAEDLATLNAGGTVALYVLGHGHPPVAIGVRSPSIAEQG
;
A
#
# COMPACT_ATOMS: atom_id res chain seq x y z
N MET A 1 -0.62 -10.26 1.86
CA MET A 1 0.28 -9.14 2.25
C MET A 1 -0.40 -8.30 3.32
N GLU A 2 0.36 -7.63 4.19
CA GLU A 2 -0.18 -6.76 5.24
C GLU A 2 0.34 -5.33 5.06
N ALA A 3 -0.53 -4.32 5.23
CA ALA A 3 -0.12 -2.93 5.24
C ALA A 3 0.71 -2.66 6.51
N VAL A 4 1.86 -2.00 6.37
CA VAL A 4 2.72 -1.65 7.51
C VAL A 4 2.80 -0.14 7.67
N PRO A 5 2.96 0.36 8.92
CA PRO A 5 3.11 1.80 9.16
C PRO A 5 4.26 2.38 8.35
N HIS A 6 4.01 3.51 7.68
CA HIS A 6 5.05 4.24 6.98
C HIS A 6 5.90 5.02 8.02
N PRO A 7 7.24 5.01 7.97
CA PRO A 7 8.06 5.72 8.97
C PRO A 7 7.82 7.25 8.98
N TYR A 8 7.31 7.79 7.87
CA TYR A 8 6.98 9.21 7.67
C TYR A 8 5.48 9.42 7.38
N VAL A 9 4.56 8.70 8.05
CA VAL A 9 3.10 8.89 7.82
C VAL A 9 2.72 10.37 7.94
N ASP A 10 2.07 10.92 6.92
CA ASP A 10 1.51 12.28 6.94
C ASP A 10 0.05 12.33 6.47
N HIS A 11 -0.49 11.22 5.95
CA HIS A 11 -1.88 11.12 5.54
C HIS A 11 -2.46 9.72 5.81
N ARG A 12 -3.79 9.65 5.95
CA ARG A 12 -4.53 8.41 6.22
C ARG A 12 -5.79 8.36 5.38
N PHE A 13 -5.99 7.27 4.67
CA PHE A 13 -7.22 7.00 3.93
C PHE A 13 -8.04 5.94 4.66
N GLY A 14 -9.31 6.23 4.90
CA GLY A 14 -10.28 5.26 5.43
C GLY A 14 -11.16 4.69 4.33
N ALA A 15 -12.22 4.00 4.75
CA ALA A 15 -13.24 3.51 3.85
C ALA A 15 -13.85 4.64 2.99
N PRO A 16 -14.15 4.38 1.70
CA PRO A 16 -14.78 5.36 0.83
C PRO A 16 -16.22 5.68 1.30
N ALA A 17 -16.77 6.78 0.81
CA ALA A 17 -18.15 7.15 1.12
C ALA A 17 -19.14 6.06 0.67
N GLY A 18 -20.05 5.66 1.55
CA GLY A 18 -21.06 4.63 1.28
C GLY A 18 -20.59 3.18 1.44
N TRP A 19 -19.36 2.96 1.93
CA TRP A 19 -18.87 1.62 2.27
C TRP A 19 -19.69 1.01 3.40
N ASP A 20 -20.14 -0.22 3.21
CA ASP A 20 -20.87 -1.00 4.21
C ASP A 20 -20.03 -2.23 4.57
N GLU A 21 -19.43 -2.22 5.75
CA GLU A 21 -18.50 -3.28 6.18
C GLU A 21 -19.16 -4.67 6.22
N ALA A 22 -20.47 -4.75 6.52
CA ALA A 22 -21.17 -6.03 6.56
C ALA A 22 -21.36 -6.65 5.17
N ARG A 23 -21.46 -5.80 4.13
CA ARG A 23 -21.65 -6.21 2.74
C ARG A 23 -20.32 -6.32 1.97
N ASP A 24 -19.45 -5.33 2.16
CA ASP A 24 -18.26 -5.09 1.33
C ASP A 24 -16.97 -5.58 2.01
N GLY A 25 -17.05 -5.94 3.30
CA GLY A 25 -15.92 -6.42 4.10
C GLY A 25 -15.14 -5.32 4.82
N PHE A 26 -14.19 -5.74 5.65
CA PHE A 26 -13.35 -4.84 6.44
C PHE A 26 -12.52 -3.93 5.53
N CYS A 27 -12.65 -2.61 5.72
CA CYS A 27 -11.81 -1.61 5.09
C CYS A 27 -11.01 -0.88 6.18
N GLY A 28 -9.76 -1.30 6.35
CA GLY A 28 -8.85 -0.69 7.31
C GLY A 28 -8.38 0.70 6.90
N VAL A 29 -7.69 1.37 7.81
CA VAL A 29 -7.02 2.64 7.52
C VAL A 29 -5.71 2.38 6.79
N LEU A 30 -5.54 3.01 5.63
CA LEU A 30 -4.29 3.02 4.88
C LEU A 30 -3.47 4.25 5.28
N GLU A 31 -2.37 4.01 5.98
CA GLU A 31 -1.38 5.05 6.27
C GLU A 31 -0.47 5.26 5.06
N VAL A 32 -0.24 6.54 4.71
CA VAL A 32 0.59 6.90 3.56
C VAL A 32 1.51 8.08 3.89
N HIS A 33 2.54 8.23 3.06
CA HIS A 33 3.38 9.41 3.00
C HIS A 33 3.24 10.11 1.65
N LEU A 34 3.02 11.42 1.68
CA LEU A 34 3.05 12.27 0.49
C LEU A 34 4.51 12.51 0.06
N THR A 35 4.88 11.93 -1.07
CA THR A 35 6.23 11.98 -1.63
C THR A 35 6.20 12.40 -3.11
N THR A 36 7.35 12.36 -3.76
CA THR A 36 7.48 12.57 -5.21
C THR A 36 8.01 11.30 -5.87
N LEU A 37 7.30 10.79 -6.87
CA LEU A 37 7.74 9.70 -7.73
C LEU A 37 7.92 10.20 -9.16
N ALA A 38 9.13 10.09 -9.70
CA ALA A 38 9.48 10.55 -11.05
C ALA A 38 9.05 12.02 -11.34
N GLY A 39 9.15 12.89 -10.32
CA GLY A 39 8.76 14.31 -10.44
C GLY A 39 7.28 14.60 -10.24
N HIS A 40 6.44 13.58 -9.97
CA HIS A 40 5.01 13.74 -9.71
C HIS A 40 4.67 13.51 -8.23
N PRO A 41 3.74 14.29 -7.65
CA PRO A 41 3.21 14.00 -6.31
C PRO A 41 2.63 12.59 -6.24
N ALA A 42 2.96 11.83 -5.20
CA ALA A 42 2.55 10.46 -5.02
C ALA A 42 2.26 10.16 -3.54
N PHE A 43 1.38 9.21 -3.30
CA PHE A 43 1.17 8.63 -1.96
C PHE A 43 1.90 7.29 -1.89
N GLU A 44 2.84 7.13 -0.98
CA GLU A 44 3.53 5.86 -0.72
C GLU A 44 2.88 5.14 0.47
N SER A 45 2.34 3.95 0.21
CA SER A 45 1.94 2.99 1.25
C SER A 45 2.88 1.79 1.21
N LEU A 46 3.23 1.23 2.38
CA LEU A 46 4.12 0.08 2.47
C LEU A 46 3.34 -1.18 2.81
N TRP A 47 3.71 -2.27 2.14
CA TRP A 47 3.12 -3.59 2.35
C TRP A 47 4.22 -4.61 2.56
N LYS A 48 4.06 -5.44 3.58
CA LYS A 48 4.95 -6.56 3.86
C LYS A 48 4.28 -7.86 3.42
N PRO A 49 4.89 -8.61 2.49
CA PRO A 49 4.40 -9.95 2.18
C PRO A 49 4.59 -10.90 3.37
N SER A 50 3.62 -11.77 3.58
CA SER A 50 3.72 -12.90 4.49
C SER A 50 4.67 -13.96 3.95
N ALA A 51 5.00 -14.97 4.75
CA ALA A 51 5.79 -16.11 4.29
C ALA A 51 5.09 -16.86 3.13
N GLU A 52 3.77 -16.96 3.15
CA GLU A 52 2.97 -17.58 2.10
C GLU A 52 2.96 -16.74 0.81
N ASP A 53 2.83 -15.41 0.94
CA ASP A 53 2.95 -14.50 -0.21
C ASP A 53 4.33 -14.65 -0.86
N LEU A 54 5.41 -14.65 -0.06
CA LEU A 54 6.77 -14.82 -0.55
C LEU A 54 6.97 -16.18 -1.24
N ALA A 55 6.41 -17.26 -0.70
CA ALA A 55 6.47 -18.57 -1.34
C ALA A 55 5.80 -18.54 -2.72
N THR A 56 4.62 -17.92 -2.82
CA THR A 56 3.90 -17.74 -4.08
C THR A 56 4.69 -16.90 -5.08
N LEU A 57 5.26 -15.78 -4.64
CA LEU A 57 6.08 -14.91 -5.48
C LEU A 57 7.36 -15.63 -5.97
N ASN A 58 8.03 -16.37 -5.10
CA ASN A 58 9.22 -17.16 -5.45
C ASN A 58 8.91 -18.32 -6.41
N ALA A 59 7.66 -18.79 -6.43
CA ALA A 59 7.16 -19.77 -7.41
C ALA A 59 6.76 -19.14 -8.75
N GLY A 60 6.99 -17.83 -8.97
CA GLY A 60 6.64 -17.10 -10.19
C GLY A 60 5.26 -16.45 -10.17
N GLY A 61 4.60 -16.39 -9.01
CA GLY A 61 3.36 -15.65 -8.82
C GLY A 61 3.53 -14.14 -9.01
N THR A 62 2.42 -13.40 -9.01
CA THR A 62 2.40 -11.94 -9.26
C THR A 62 1.58 -11.21 -8.20
N VAL A 63 1.90 -9.95 -7.95
CA VAL A 63 1.09 -9.06 -7.11
C VAL A 63 -0.06 -8.48 -7.93
N ALA A 64 -1.29 -8.66 -7.47
CA ALA A 64 -2.47 -8.01 -8.03
C ALA A 64 -2.84 -6.76 -7.21
N LEU A 65 -2.92 -5.60 -7.85
CA LEU A 65 -3.39 -4.35 -7.24
C LEU A 65 -4.80 -4.04 -7.74
N TYR A 66 -5.72 -3.84 -6.80
CA TYR A 66 -7.09 -3.43 -7.06
C TYR A 66 -7.31 -2.00 -6.56
N VAL A 67 -7.68 -1.08 -7.45
CA VAL A 67 -8.10 0.29 -7.11
C VAL A 67 -9.58 0.40 -7.44
N LEU A 68 -10.41 0.64 -6.43
CA LEU A 68 -11.86 0.67 -6.61
C LEU A 68 -12.31 1.98 -7.25
N GLY A 69 -13.09 1.90 -8.34
CA GLY A 69 -13.63 3.06 -9.04
C GLY A 69 -13.67 2.89 -10.57
N HIS A 70 -14.15 3.91 -11.27
CA HIS A 70 -14.29 3.92 -12.74
C HIS A 70 -13.23 4.79 -13.46
N GLY A 71 -12.41 5.53 -12.72
CA GLY A 71 -11.28 6.30 -13.24
C GLY A 71 -10.08 6.12 -12.30
N HIS A 72 -8.98 5.58 -12.82
CA HIS A 72 -7.79 5.30 -12.01
C HIS A 72 -6.87 6.53 -11.94
N PRO A 73 -6.33 6.89 -10.76
CA PRO A 73 -5.09 7.66 -10.71
C PRO A 73 -3.91 6.79 -11.19
N PRO A 74 -2.81 7.39 -11.68
CA PRO A 74 -1.58 6.65 -11.93
C PRO A 74 -1.12 5.89 -10.67
N VAL A 75 -0.79 4.61 -10.83
CA VAL A 75 -0.28 3.75 -9.75
C VAL A 75 1.11 3.22 -10.07
N ALA A 76 1.93 3.04 -9.04
CA ALA A 76 3.25 2.42 -9.12
C ALA A 76 3.40 1.39 -8.01
N ILE A 77 4.08 0.28 -8.32
CA ILE A 77 4.45 -0.76 -7.36
C ILE A 77 5.96 -0.89 -7.39
N GLY A 78 6.59 -0.81 -6.22
CA GLY A 78 8.04 -0.92 -6.06
C GLY A 78 8.41 -1.77 -4.85
N VAL A 79 9.62 -2.30 -4.86
CA VAL A 79 10.20 -3.04 -3.73
C VAL A 79 11.19 -2.12 -3.02
N ARG A 80 11.06 -2.02 -1.69
CA ARG A 80 11.95 -1.22 -0.85
C ARG A 80 12.77 -2.14 0.06
N SER A 81 14.06 -1.87 0.18
CA SER A 81 14.86 -2.45 1.26
C SER A 81 14.41 -1.87 2.61
N PRO A 82 14.51 -2.62 3.72
CA PRO A 82 14.28 -2.04 5.04
C PRO A 82 15.15 -0.79 5.19
N SER A 83 14.58 0.38 5.50
CA SER A 83 15.45 1.50 5.86
C SER A 83 16.14 1.13 7.16
N ILE A 84 17.46 1.08 7.16
CA ILE A 84 18.22 1.21 8.38
C ILE A 84 17.92 2.63 8.85
N ALA A 85 17.16 2.80 9.92
CA ALA A 85 17.02 4.11 10.54
C ALA A 85 18.43 4.59 10.87
N GLU A 86 18.86 5.72 10.31
CA GLU A 86 20.04 6.41 10.80
C GLU A 86 19.76 6.78 12.25
N GLN A 87 20.29 5.97 13.17
CA GLN A 87 20.44 6.37 14.56
C GLN A 87 21.57 7.40 14.59
N GLY A 88 21.18 8.67 14.50
CA GLY A 88 22.00 9.81 14.91
C GLY A 88 21.91 10.02 16.41
#